data_AF-A0A4R8JYX6-F1
#
_entry.id   AF-A0A4R8JYX6-F1
#
_cell.length_a   1.000
_cell.length_b   1.000
_cell.length_c   1.000
_cell.angle_alpha   90.00
_cell.angle_beta   90.00
_cell.angle_gamma   90.00
#
_symmetry.space_group_name_H-M   'P 1'
#
loop_
_entity.id
_entity.type
_entity.pdbx_description
1 polymer ?
#
loop_
_entity_poly.entity_id
_entity_poly.type
_entity_poly.pdbx_seq_one_letter_code
_entity_poly.pdbx_strand_id
1 'polypeptide(L)'
;MSIWVDADACPVVIKDMLYRAARRTNTSLTLVANSFLRVPPSPLIRAIQVPAGFDAADDLIAERVAAGDLVITADIPLAAAVLAKNAQALDPRGNWYTPGTIEERLRMRSMLDQLRSSGVDTGGPSAFSQRDSKSFAGELDRWLARQ
;
A
#
# COMPACT_ATOMS: atom_id res chain seq x y z
N MET A 1 15.96 -4.25 4.49
CA MET A 1 14.53 -4.22 4.10
C MET A 1 13.98 -2.86 4.44
N SER A 2 13.21 -2.26 3.56
CA SER A 2 12.56 -0.96 3.75
C SER A 2 11.04 -1.09 3.54
N ILE A 3 10.31 -0.15 4.12
CA ILE A 3 8.88 0.01 3.86
C ILE A 3 8.68 1.19 2.92
N TRP A 4 7.94 0.96 1.84
CA TRP A 4 7.46 1.95 0.90
C TRP A 4 5.94 2.10 1.04
N VAL A 5 5.43 3.31 0.87
CA VAL A 5 4.00 3.60 1.01
C VAL A 5 3.57 4.46 -0.16
N ASP A 6 2.61 3.97 -0.95
CA ASP A 6 1.75 4.85 -1.75
C ASP A 6 0.86 5.61 -0.77
N ALA A 7 1.12 6.90 -0.63
CA ALA A 7 0.50 7.73 0.37
C ALA A 7 -0.65 8.60 -0.17
N ASP A 8 -0.97 8.51 -1.46
CA ASP A 8 -2.07 9.27 -2.08
C ASP A 8 -3.43 8.77 -1.60
N ALA A 9 -3.62 7.45 -1.50
CA ALA A 9 -4.86 6.82 -1.02
C ALA A 9 -4.74 6.17 0.38
N CYS A 10 -3.58 6.26 1.03
CA CYS A 10 -3.36 5.59 2.31
C CYS A 10 -4.06 6.32 3.48
N PRO A 11 -4.85 5.63 4.32
CA PRO A 11 -5.50 6.23 5.49
C PRO A 11 -4.50 6.78 6.50
N VAL A 12 -4.81 7.92 7.13
CA VAL A 12 -3.95 8.58 8.13
C VAL A 12 -3.57 7.64 9.28
N VAL A 13 -4.53 6.86 9.78
CA VAL A 13 -4.30 5.88 10.85
C VAL A 13 -3.24 4.83 10.49
N ILE A 14 -3.15 4.44 9.22
CA ILE A 14 -2.15 3.50 8.72
C ILE A 14 -0.77 4.16 8.67
N LYS A 15 -0.68 5.42 8.20
CA LYS A 15 0.56 6.21 8.24
C LYS A 15 1.09 6.34 9.68
N ASP A 16 0.20 6.64 10.64
CA ASP A 16 0.57 6.76 12.06
C ASP A 16 1.04 5.44 12.69
N MET A 17 0.47 4.31 12.27
CA MET A 17 0.95 2.98 12.67
C MET A 17 2.36 2.73 12.10
N LEU A 18 2.58 3.05 10.83
CA LEU A 18 3.87 2.88 10.16
C LEU A 18 4.96 3.76 10.78
N TYR A 19 4.66 5.02 11.13
CA TYR A 19 5.63 5.89 11.82
C TYR A 19 6.08 5.29 13.16
N ARG A 20 5.14 4.75 13.94
CA ARG A 20 5.45 4.10 15.21
C ARG A 20 6.24 2.80 15.03
N ALA A 21 5.84 1.98 14.06
CA ALA A 21 6.51 0.72 13.75
C ALA A 21 7.95 0.95 13.26
N ALA A 22 8.17 1.89 12.33
CA ALA A 22 9.47 2.27 11.81
C ALA A 22 10.43 2.69 12.94
N ARG A 23 9.96 3.55 13.85
CA ARG A 23 10.75 3.98 15.02
C ARG A 23 11.06 2.84 15.98
N ARG A 24 10.07 1.98 16.28
CA ARG A 24 10.22 0.86 17.21
C ARG A 24 11.20 -0.19 16.70
N THR A 25 11.22 -0.43 15.40
CA THR A 25 12.01 -1.51 14.77
C THR A 25 13.26 -1.02 14.05
N ASN A 26 13.53 0.29 14.11
CA ASN A 26 14.60 0.92 13.35
C ASN A 26 14.53 0.64 11.83
N THR A 27 13.31 0.48 11.30
CA THR A 27 13.06 0.18 9.89
C THR A 27 12.95 1.46 9.08
N SER A 28 13.60 1.51 7.91
CA SER A 28 13.48 2.64 7.00
C SER A 28 12.09 2.71 6.37
N LEU A 29 11.46 3.88 6.41
CA LEU A 29 10.10 4.13 5.90
C LEU A 29 10.13 5.30 4.91
N THR A 30 9.65 5.06 3.70
CA THR A 30 9.56 6.07 2.64
C THR A 30 8.13 6.18 2.14
N LEU A 31 7.55 7.37 2.27
CA LEU A 31 6.21 7.69 1.77
C LEU A 31 6.34 8.45 0.46
N VAL A 32 5.55 8.05 -0.54
CA VAL A 32 5.54 8.68 -1.86
C VAL A 32 4.13 9.19 -2.14
N ALA A 33 4.00 10.43 -2.56
CA ALA A 33 2.71 11.04 -2.90
C ALA A 33 2.86 12.15 -3.93
N ASN A 34 1.81 12.39 -4.70
CA ASN A 34 1.71 13.51 -5.62
C ASN A 34 1.43 14.86 -4.93
N SER A 35 1.23 14.84 -3.61
CA SER A 35 0.92 16.00 -2.79
C SER A 35 1.90 16.13 -1.62
N PHE A 36 1.95 17.33 -1.04
CA PHE A 36 2.83 17.59 0.09
C PHE A 36 2.40 16.75 1.31
N LEU A 37 3.33 15.94 1.82
CA LEU A 37 3.14 15.13 3.02
C LEU A 37 4.00 15.65 4.16
N ARG A 38 3.35 15.99 5.27
CA ARG A 38 4.05 16.22 6.53
C ARG A 38 4.32 14.88 7.22
N VAL A 39 5.60 14.58 7.42
CA VAL A 39 6.06 13.40 8.17
C VAL A 39 6.73 13.83 9.48
N PRO A 40 6.70 13.01 10.53
CA PRO A 40 7.37 13.32 11.79
C PRO A 40 8.90 13.34 11.59
N PRO A 41 9.64 14.23 12.29
CA PRO A 41 11.09 14.29 12.17
C PRO A 41 11.71 12.97 12.62
N SER A 42 12.49 12.34 11.74
CA SER A 42 13.21 11.10 12.00
C SER A 42 14.23 10.84 10.90
N PRO A 43 15.42 10.30 11.20
CA PRO A 43 16.35 9.84 10.17
C PRO A 43 15.83 8.63 9.38
N LEU A 44 14.84 7.90 9.92
CA LEU A 44 14.26 6.69 9.32
C LEU A 44 13.06 6.97 8.41
N ILE A 45 12.41 8.13 8.57
CA ILE A 45 11.14 8.43 7.91
C ILE A 45 11.37 9.54 6.89
N ARG A 46 11.05 9.25 5.63
CA ARG A 46 11.19 10.18 4.51
C ARG A 46 9.88 10.30 3.76
N ALA A 47 9.60 11.51 3.27
CA ALA A 47 8.54 11.76 2.30
C ALA A 47 9.19 12.18 0.98
N ILE A 48 8.75 11.59 -0.12
CA ILE A 48 9.11 11.96 -1.48
C ILE A 48 7.85 12.48 -2.14
N GLN A 49 7.85 13.76 -2.50
CA GLN A 49 6.79 14.35 -3.30
C GLN A 49 7.14 14.13 -4.78
N VAL A 50 6.23 13.51 -5.53
CA VAL A 50 6.33 13.37 -6.98
C VAL A 50 5.50 14.46 -7.69
N PRO A 51 5.77 14.74 -8.97
CA PRO A 51 4.92 15.65 -9.75
C PRO A 51 3.46 15.20 -9.73
N ALA A 52 2.54 16.16 -9.87
CA ALA A 52 1.13 15.86 -10.07
C ALA A 52 0.97 15.11 -11.40
N GLY A 53 0.48 13.89 -11.32
CA GLY A 53 0.27 13.00 -12.46
C GLY A 53 -0.35 11.70 -12.01
N PHE A 54 -1.11 11.07 -12.90
CA PHE A 54 -1.54 9.69 -12.69
C PHE A 54 -0.29 8.80 -12.64
N ASP A 55 -0.29 7.83 -11.73
CA ASP A 55 0.71 6.77 -11.58
C ASP A 55 2.14 7.19 -11.20
N ALA A 56 2.45 8.49 -11.06
CA ALA A 56 3.81 8.96 -10.75
C ALA A 56 4.37 8.43 -9.41
N ALA A 57 3.51 8.24 -8.41
CA ALA A 57 3.90 7.66 -7.13
C ALA A 57 4.19 6.16 -7.27
N ASP A 58 3.33 5.47 -8.01
CA ASP A 58 3.42 4.04 -8.28
C ASP A 58 4.69 3.72 -9.08
N ASP A 59 4.97 4.49 -10.13
CA ASP A 59 6.17 4.34 -10.96
C ASP A 59 7.45 4.48 -10.13
N LEU A 60 7.53 5.49 -9.26
CA LEU A 60 8.71 5.71 -8.42
C LEU A 60 8.91 4.57 -7.42
N ILE A 61 7.83 4.09 -6.79
CA ILE A 61 7.89 2.95 -5.87
C ILE A 61 8.31 1.70 -6.64
N ALA A 62 7.65 1.42 -7.77
CA ALA A 62 7.93 0.28 -8.62
C ALA A 62 9.37 0.31 -9.12
N GLU A 63 9.94 1.48 -9.44
CA GLU A 63 11.33 1.63 -9.85
C GLU A 63 12.31 1.29 -8.71
N ARG A 64 12.08 1.84 -7.52
CA ARG A 64 13.04 1.82 -6.40
C ARG A 64 12.92 0.64 -5.45
N VAL A 65 11.78 -0.05 -5.45
CA VAL A 65 11.58 -1.21 -4.58
C VAL A 65 12.57 -2.31 -4.91
N ALA A 66 13.16 -2.91 -3.87
CA ALA A 66 14.09 -4.03 -3.98
C ALA A 66 13.51 -5.30 -3.37
N ALA A 67 14.11 -6.45 -3.72
CA ALA A 67 13.71 -7.74 -3.17
C ALA A 67 13.74 -7.72 -1.62
N GLY A 68 12.69 -8.26 -1.00
CA GLY A 68 12.52 -8.26 0.45
C GLY A 68 11.98 -6.96 1.07
N ASP A 69 11.79 -5.89 0.30
CA ASP A 69 11.07 -4.71 0.77
C ASP A 69 9.55 -4.99 0.93
N LEU A 70 8.89 -4.14 1.71
CA LEU A 70 7.43 -4.12 1.87
C LEU A 70 6.87 -2.86 1.23
N VAL A 71 5.82 -3.00 0.42
CA VAL A 71 5.06 -1.89 -0.15
C VAL A 71 3.65 -1.89 0.40
N ILE A 72 3.20 -0.75 0.90
CA ILE A 72 1.83 -0.52 1.32
C ILE A 72 1.09 0.18 0.20
N THR A 73 0.12 -0.49 -0.42
CA THR A 73 -0.67 0.06 -1.53
C THR A 73 -2.04 -0.59 -1.66
N ALA A 74 -3.04 0.20 -2.06
CA ALA A 74 -4.35 -0.31 -2.47
C ALA A 74 -4.42 -0.57 -3.98
N ASP A 75 -3.41 -0.16 -4.74
CA ASP A 75 -3.38 -0.31 -6.19
C ASP A 75 -2.86 -1.69 -6.62
N ILE A 76 -3.64 -2.34 -7.49
CA ILE A 76 -3.39 -3.72 -7.92
C ILE A 76 -2.23 -3.78 -8.94
N PRO A 77 -2.20 -2.93 -9.98
CA PRO A 77 -1.03 -2.77 -10.85
C PRO A 77 0.28 -2.55 -10.08
N LEU A 78 0.34 -1.62 -9.13
CA LEU A 78 1.54 -1.43 -8.32
C LEU A 78 1.88 -2.70 -7.54
N ALA A 79 0.91 -3.32 -6.86
CA ALA A 79 1.16 -4.56 -6.12
C ALA A 79 1.72 -5.68 -7.02
N ALA A 80 1.25 -5.80 -8.27
CA ALA A 80 1.77 -6.76 -9.23
C ALA A 80 3.24 -6.48 -9.60
N ALA A 81 3.58 -5.22 -9.86
CA ALA A 81 4.95 -4.80 -10.16
C ALA A 81 5.90 -5.07 -8.99
N VAL A 82 5.43 -4.85 -7.76
CA VAL A 82 6.18 -5.13 -6.52
C VAL A 82 6.47 -6.62 -6.37
N LEU A 83 5.47 -7.48 -6.55
CA LEU A 83 5.65 -8.93 -6.45
C LEU A 83 6.62 -9.45 -7.53
N ALA A 84 6.58 -8.89 -8.74
CA ALA A 84 7.52 -9.25 -9.81
C ALA A 84 8.99 -8.99 -9.45
N LYS A 85 9.25 -8.10 -8.48
CA LYS A 85 10.59 -7.79 -7.96
C LYS A 85 10.99 -8.59 -6.72
N ASN A 86 10.24 -9.63 -6.35
CA ASN A 86 10.43 -10.40 -5.11
C ASN A 86 10.33 -9.54 -3.83
N ALA A 87 9.58 -8.44 -3.90
CA ALA A 87 9.15 -7.67 -2.75
C ALA A 87 7.75 -8.12 -2.32
N GLN A 88 7.28 -7.64 -1.18
CA GLN A 88 5.97 -7.96 -0.64
C GLN A 88 5.04 -6.75 -0.72
N ALA A 89 3.77 -6.96 -1.01
CA ALA A 89 2.77 -5.91 -1.02
C ALA A 89 1.63 -6.22 -0.04
N LEU A 90 1.23 -5.22 0.74
CA LEU A 90 0.17 -5.28 1.74
C LEU A 90 -0.80 -4.12 1.51
N ASP A 91 -2.10 -4.40 1.47
CA ASP A 91 -3.08 -3.31 1.39
C ASP A 91 -3.32 -2.64 2.75
N PRO A 92 -3.80 -1.39 2.79
CA PRO A 92 -4.11 -0.69 4.04
C PRO A 92 -5.12 -1.40 4.94
N ARG A 93 -5.84 -2.41 4.45
CA ARG A 93 -6.80 -3.21 5.21
C ARG A 93 -6.21 -4.49 5.80
N GLY A 94 -4.94 -4.76 5.54
CA GLY A 94 -4.23 -5.93 6.06
C GLY A 94 -4.32 -7.17 5.19
N ASN A 95 -4.64 -7.05 3.90
CA ASN A 95 -4.59 -8.19 2.98
C ASN A 95 -3.27 -8.20 2.21
N TRP A 96 -2.58 -9.34 2.26
CA TRP A 96 -1.39 -9.59 1.45
C TRP A 96 -1.76 -9.81 0.00
N TYR A 97 -0.97 -9.22 -0.90
CA TYR A 97 -1.05 -9.57 -2.31
C TYR A 97 -0.18 -10.79 -2.61
N THR A 98 -0.74 -11.66 -3.44
CA THR A 98 -0.12 -12.81 -4.08
C THR A 98 -0.53 -12.80 -5.56
N PRO A 99 0.16 -13.54 -6.45
CA PRO A 99 -0.24 -13.64 -7.84
C PRO A 99 -1.71 -14.07 -8.00
N GLY A 100 -2.17 -15.02 -7.18
CA GLY A 100 -3.56 -15.50 -7.20
C GLY A 100 -4.57 -14.43 -6.76
N THR A 101 -4.31 -13.71 -5.66
CA THR A 101 -5.22 -12.65 -5.20
C THR A 101 -5.26 -11.46 -6.16
N ILE A 102 -4.15 -11.18 -6.86
CA ILE A 102 -4.11 -10.13 -7.90
C ILE A 102 -5.02 -10.52 -9.05
N GLU A 103 -4.89 -11.74 -9.56
CA GLU A 103 -5.73 -12.25 -10.65
C GLU A 103 -7.21 -12.23 -10.26
N GLU A 104 -7.54 -12.70 -9.05
CA GLU A 104 -8.91 -12.69 -8.53
C GLU A 104 -9.47 -11.26 -8.45
N ARG A 105 -8.71 -10.31 -7.88
CA ARG A 105 -9.15 -8.91 -7.77
C ARG A 105 -9.34 -8.24 -9.13
N LEU A 106 -8.47 -8.53 -10.11
CA LEU A 106 -8.62 -8.03 -11.48
C LEU A 106 -9.90 -8.58 -12.13
N ARG A 107 -10.16 -9.88 -12.02
CA ARG A 107 -11.39 -10.51 -12.53
C ARG A 107 -12.64 -9.90 -11.90
N MET A 108 -12.64 -9.73 -10.57
CA MET A 108 -13.75 -9.11 -9.85
C MET A 108 -13.98 -7.65 -10.28
N ARG A 109 -12.91 -6.87 -10.47
CA ARG A 109 -13.01 -5.50 -10.99
C ARG A 109 -13.67 -5.48 -12.36
N SER A 110 -13.19 -6.31 -13.30
CA SER A 110 -13.78 -6.39 -14.65
C SER A 110 -15.25 -6.82 -14.62
N MET A 111 -15.62 -7.78 -13.77
CA MET A 111 -17.01 -8.22 -13.61
C MET A 111 -17.90 -7.08 -13.06
N LEU A 112 -17.46 -6.37 -12.02
CA LEU A 112 -18.22 -5.26 -11.45
C LEU A 112 -18.37 -4.10 -12.44
N ASP A 113 -17.34 -3.81 -13.22
CA ASP A 113 -17.39 -2.77 -14.25
C ASP A 113 -18.36 -3.15 -15.38
N GLN A 114 -18.42 -4.43 -15.77
CA GLN A 114 -19.45 -4.94 -16.69
C GLN A 114 -20.86 -4.75 -16.12
N LEU A 115 -21.08 -5.12 -14.85
CA LEU A 115 -22.39 -4.95 -14.19
C LEU A 115 -22.82 -3.49 -14.15
N ARG A 116 -21.91 -2.57 -13.79
CA ARG A 116 -22.18 -1.12 -13.83
C ARG A 116 -22.51 -0.63 -15.23
N SER A 117 -21.78 -1.09 -16.25
CA SER A 117 -22.06 -0.74 -17.64
C SER A 117 -23.44 -1.21 -18.12
N SER A 118 -23.96 -2.28 -17.51
CA SER A 118 -25.32 -2.79 -17.76
C SER A 118 -26.41 -2.12 -16.91
N GLY A 119 -26.07 -1.09 -16.14
CA GLY A 119 -27.01 -0.32 -15.32
C GLY A 119 -27.29 -0.92 -13.93
N VAL A 120 -26.55 -1.94 -13.51
CA VAL A 120 -26.66 -2.52 -12.16
C VAL A 120 -25.81 -1.69 -11.20
N ASP A 121 -26.44 -1.08 -10.19
CA ASP A 121 -25.71 -0.44 -9.10
C ASP A 121 -25.12 -1.51 -8.17
N THR A 122 -23.80 -1.68 -8.26
CA THR A 122 -23.06 -2.62 -7.42
C THR A 122 -22.61 -2.00 -6.10
N GLY A 123 -22.89 -0.71 -5.86
CA GLY A 123 -22.30 0.06 -4.79
C GLY A 123 -20.79 0.28 -4.94
N GLY A 124 -20.25 1.04 -3.98
CA GLY A 124 -18.82 1.31 -3.84
C GLY A 124 -18.13 0.35 -2.86
N PRO A 125 -16.78 0.43 -2.75
CA PRO A 125 -16.03 -0.31 -1.72
C PRO A 125 -16.58 -0.02 -0.32
N SER A 126 -16.53 -1.00 0.57
CA SER A 126 -16.92 -0.80 1.97
C SER A 126 -16.10 0.32 2.61
N ALA A 127 -16.67 1.05 3.56
CA ALA A 127 -15.91 2.05 4.31
C ALA A 127 -14.74 1.40 5.06
N PHE A 128 -13.67 2.17 5.27
CA PHE A 128 -12.54 1.72 6.08
C PHE A 128 -12.97 1.60 7.56
N SER A 129 -12.67 0.47 8.21
CA SER A 129 -13.19 0.12 9.53
C SER A 129 -12.07 -0.06 10.58
N GLN A 130 -12.43 -0.04 11.86
CA GLN A 130 -11.47 -0.34 12.94
C GLN A 130 -10.92 -1.78 12.85
N ARG A 131 -11.69 -2.71 12.28
CA ARG A 131 -11.25 -4.09 12.04
C ARG A 131 -10.12 -4.14 11.01
N ASP A 132 -10.20 -3.30 9.97
CA ASP A 132 -9.17 -3.17 8.94
C ASP A 132 -7.86 -2.68 9.56
N SER A 133 -7.90 -1.64 10.40
CA SER A 133 -6.71 -1.14 11.13
C SER A 133 -6.06 -2.21 12.01
N LYS A 134 -6.87 -3.03 12.70
CA LYS A 134 -6.36 -4.11 13.56
C LYS A 134 -5.71 -5.22 12.74
N SER A 135 -6.33 -5.57 11.61
CA SER A 135 -5.82 -6.60 10.70
C SER A 135 -4.49 -6.15 10.09
N PHE A 136 -4.42 -4.91 9.60
CA PHE A 136 -3.19 -4.30 9.12
C PHE A 136 -2.07 -4.32 10.16
N ALA A 137 -2.35 -3.87 11.39
CA ALA A 137 -1.35 -3.85 12.46
C ALA A 137 -0.81 -5.26 12.74
N GLY A 138 -1.69 -6.27 12.79
CA GLY A 138 -1.29 -7.66 13.00
C GLY A 138 -0.40 -8.21 11.89
N GLU A 139 -0.71 -7.95 10.63
CA GLU A 139 0.12 -8.39 9.51
C GLU A 139 1.46 -7.64 9.45
N LEU A 140 1.46 -6.33 9.68
CA LEU A 140 2.67 -5.53 9.74
C LEU A 140 3.62 -6.04 10.83
N ASP A 141 3.09 -6.30 12.04
CA ASP A 141 3.90 -6.81 13.15
C ASP A 141 4.48 -8.19 12.85
N ARG A 142 3.72 -9.08 12.21
CA ARG A 142 4.25 -10.39 11.78
C ARG A 142 5.34 -10.27 10.74
N TRP A 143 5.22 -9.34 9.80
CA TRP A 143 6.26 -9.11 8.80
C TRP A 143 7.53 -8.57 9.45
N LEU A 144 7.40 -7.58 10.34
CA LEU A 144 8.52 -6.99 11.07
C LEU A 144 9.21 -8.00 12.01
N ALA A 145 8.47 -8.95 12.59
CA ALA A 145 9.02 -9.96 13.48
C ALA A 145 9.81 -11.07 12.77
N ARG A 146 9.75 -11.16 11.44
CA ARG A 146 10.51 -12.11 10.63
C ARG A 146 11.90 -11.59 10.22
N GLN A 147 12.22 -10.36 10.62
CA GLN A 147 13.51 -9.73 10.34
C GLN A 147 14.57 -10.05 11.38
#